data_AF-A0AA90U4G5-F1
#
_entry.id   AF-A0AA90U4G5-F1
#
_cell.length_a   1.000
_cell.length_b   1.000
_cell.length_c   1.000
_cell.angle_alpha   90.00
_cell.angle_beta   90.00
_cell.angle_gamma   90.00
#
_symmetry.space_group_name_H-M   'P 1'
#
loop_
_entity.id
_entity.type
_entity.pdbx_description
1 polymer ?
#
loop_
_entity_poly.entity_id
_entity_poly.type
_entity_poly.pdbx_seq_one_letter_code
_entity_poly.pdbx_strand_id
1 'polypeptide(L)' 'MELVETRKLLPRGNRSLDVVLPAWWIKAHYLKKGSRVRVITTPDRIIIEPEGKEVV' A
#
# COMPACT_ATOMS: atom_id res chain seq x y z
N MET A 1 -0.25 -22.81 7.36
CA MET A 1 -0.43 -21.95 6.16
C MET A 1 -1.64 -21.09 6.44
N GLU A 2 -1.44 -19.82 6.83
CA GLU A 2 -2.55 -18.91 7.12
C GLU A 2 -2.83 -18.02 5.90
N LEU A 3 -4.11 -17.83 5.61
CA LEU A 3 -4.60 -17.10 4.44
C LEU A 3 -4.10 -15.65 4.44
N VAL A 4 -3.56 -15.23 3.30
CA VAL A 4 -3.20 -13.85 3.01
C VAL A 4 -4.48 -13.01 2.94
N GLU A 5 -4.59 -12.06 3.86
CA GLU A 5 -5.69 -11.10 4.02
C GLU A 5 -6.03 -10.43 2.68
N THR A 6 -7.12 -10.87 2.04
CA THR A 6 -7.53 -10.33 0.72
C THR A 6 -8.25 -9.00 0.93
N ARG A 7 -7.57 -7.89 0.67
CA ARG A 7 -8.13 -6.54 0.84
C ARG A 7 -9.01 -6.14 -0.33
N LYS A 8 -10.17 -5.55 0.00
CA LYS A 8 -11.19 -5.10 -0.95
C LYS A 8 -10.63 -4.02 -1.88
N LEU A 9 -10.62 -4.33 -3.17
CA LEU A 9 -10.25 -3.41 -4.23
C LEU A 9 -11.42 -2.49 -4.55
N LEU A 10 -11.19 -1.17 -4.62
CA LEU A 10 -12.23 -0.20 -4.96
C LEU A 10 -12.01 0.29 -6.40
N PRO A 11 -12.99 0.14 -7.32
CA PRO A 11 -12.88 0.64 -8.67
C PRO A 11 -13.06 2.15 -8.71
N ARG A 12 -12.09 2.89 -9.27
CA ARG A 12 -12.19 4.32 -9.59
C ARG A 12 -11.83 4.57 -11.06
N GLY A 13 -12.84 4.56 -11.93
CA GLY A 13 -12.65 4.83 -13.36
C GLY A 13 -11.78 3.79 -14.09
N ASN A 14 -11.83 3.78 -15.42
CA ASN A 14 -11.37 2.67 -16.27
C ASN A 14 -9.86 2.33 -16.24
N ARG A 15 -9.02 2.95 -15.39
CA ARG A 15 -7.56 2.79 -15.43
C ARG A 15 -6.86 2.80 -14.07
N SER A 16 -7.57 2.84 -12.94
CA SER A 16 -6.93 2.92 -11.62
C SER A 16 -7.66 2.06 -10.59
N LEU A 17 -6.86 1.30 -9.85
CA LEU A 17 -7.31 0.40 -8.79
C LEU A 17 -6.83 0.95 -7.46
N ASP A 18 -7.75 1.30 -6.57
CA ASP A 18 -7.41 1.79 -5.24
C ASP A 18 -7.36 0.63 -4.24
N VAL A 19 -6.29 0.58 -3.45
CA VAL A 19 -6.13 -0.35 -2.33
C VAL A 19 -6.15 0.43 -1.02
N VAL A 20 -6.99 -0.02 -0.09
CA VAL A 20 -7.03 0.57 1.25
C VAL A 20 -5.93 -0.06 2.11
N LEU A 21 -4.94 0.76 2.48
CA LEU A 21 -3.86 0.35 3.38
C LEU A 21 -4.33 0.33 4.84
N PRO A 22 -3.78 -0.58 5.67
CA PRO A 22 -4.15 -0.64 7.08
C PRO A 22 -3.70 0.61 7.83
N ALA A 23 -4.56 1.12 8.73
CA ALA A 23 -4.21 2.27 9.57
C ALA A 23 -2.95 2.02 10.42
N TRP A 24 -2.75 0.79 10.90
CA TRP A 24 -1.55 0.41 11.65
C TRP A 24 -0.28 0.48 10.79
N TRP A 25 -0.36 0.08 9.53
CA TRP A 25 0.77 0.09 8.61
C TRP A 25 1.14 1.53 8.23
N ILE A 26 0.15 2.37 7.94
CA ILE A 26 0.34 3.80 7.70
C ILE A 26 1.08 4.46 8.87
N LYS A 27 0.68 4.16 10.12
CA LYS A 27 1.35 4.68 11.33
C LYS A 27 2.76 4.15 11.50
N ALA A 28 2.97 2.85 11.32
CA ALA A 28 4.29 2.22 11.46
C ALA A 28 5.31 2.77 10.46
N HIS A 29 4.84 3.19 9.28
CA HIS A 29 5.66 3.77 8.22
C HIS A 29 5.61 5.30 8.15
N TYR A 30 5.00 5.97 9.15
CA TYR A 30 4.89 7.43 9.25
C TYR A 30 4.33 8.11 7.99
N LEU A 31 3.44 7.43 7.27
CA LEU A 31 2.88 7.93 6.03
C LEU A 31 1.81 8.99 6.29
N LYS A 32 1.86 10.06 5.51
CA LYS A 32 0.87 11.14 5.49
C LYS A 32 0.16 11.16 4.14
N LYS A 33 -0.93 11.92 4.06
CA LYS A 33 -1.61 12.17 2.79
C LYS A 33 -0.62 12.83 1.83
N GLY A 34 -0.42 12.21 0.66
CA GLY A 34 0.54 12.69 -0.34
C GLY A 34 1.94 12.09 -0.21
N SER A 35 2.24 11.31 0.83
CA SER A 35 3.48 10.54 0.90
C SER A 35 3.56 9.56 -0.28
N ARG A 36 4.76 9.45 -0.86
CA ARG A 36 5.01 8.55 -1.98
C ARG A 36 5.38 7.16 -1.49
N VAL A 37 4.93 6.15 -2.21
CA VAL A 37 5.26 4.75 -1.98
C VAL A 37 5.72 4.13 -3.29
N ARG A 38 6.70 3.24 -3.19
CA ARG A 38 7.15 2.38 -4.26
C ARG A 38 6.29 1.12 -4.24
N VAL A 39 5.82 0.72 -5.42
CA VAL A 39 5.08 -0.54 -5.61
C VAL A 39 5.94 -1.46 -6.46
N ILE A 40 6.30 -2.61 -5.90
CA ILE A 40 7.08 -3.64 -6.58
C ILE A 40 6.17 -4.84 -6.79
N THR A 41 6.01 -5.25 -8.04
CA THR A 41 5.24 -6.43 -8.41
C THR A 41 6.18 -7.62 -8.60
N THR A 42 5.87 -8.71 -7.91
CA THR A 42 6.50 -10.02 -8.12
C THR A 42 5.42 -11.01 -8.57
N PRO A 43 5.77 -12.21 -9.10
CA PRO A 43 4.77 -13.16 -9.59
C PRO A 43 3.68 -13.51 -8.57
N ASP A 44 4.02 -13.58 -7.28
CA ASP A 44 3.11 -14.08 -6.24
C ASP A 44 2.57 -12.99 -5.31
N ARG A 45 3.14 -11.78 -5.35
CA ARG A 45 2.82 -10.72 -4.38
C ARG A 45 3.14 -9.32 -4.89
N ILE A 46 2.42 -8.36 -4.31
CA ILE A 46 2.68 -6.93 -4.43
C ILE A 46 3.36 -6.48 -3.14
N ILE A 47 4.51 -5.82 -3.27
CA ILE A 47 5.26 -5.25 -2.16
C ILE A 47 5.11 -3.73 -2.25
N ILE A 48 4.74 -3.09 -1.12
CA ILE A 48 4.58 -1.64 -1.02
C ILE A 48 5.59 -1.14 0.00
N GLU A 49 6.45 -0.20 -0.41
CA GLU A 49 7.51 0.36 0.41
C GLU A 49 7.41 1.89 0.43
N PRO A 50 7.59 2.59 1.56
CA PRO A 50 7.71 4.05 1.57
C PRO A 50 8.92 4.52 0.76
N GLU A 51 8.78 5.57 -0.06
CA GLU A 51 9.92 6.11 -0.85
C GLU A 51 10.88 7.00 -0.05
N GLY A 52 10.61 7.25 1.23
CA GLY A 52 11.51 8.00 2.09
C GLY A 52 11.21 7.81 3.58
N LYS A 53 12.25 7.85 4.40
CA LYS A 53 12.11 8.28 5.79
C LYS A 53 11.94 9.81 5.71
N GLU A 54 10.72 10.32 5.80
CA GLU A 54 10.56 11.71 6.20
C GLU A 54 11.08 11.80 7.64
N VAL A 55 12.35 12.21 7.78
CA VAL A 55 12.96 12.56 9.05
C VAL A 55 12.22 13.81 9.52
N VAL A 56 11.32 13.64 10.49
CA VAL A 56 10.74 14.75 11.26
C VAL A 56 11.74 15.13 12.35
#